data_AF-A0AAD5R6H3-F1
#
_entry.id   AF-A0AAD5R6H3-F1
#
_cell.length_a   1.000
_cell.length_b   1.000
_cell.length_c   1.000
_cell.angle_alpha   90.00
_cell.angle_beta   90.00
_cell.angle_gamma   90.00
#
_symmetry.space_group_name_H-M   'P 1'
#
loop_
_entity.id
_entity.type
_entity.pdbx_description
1 polymer ?
#
loop_
_entity_poly.entity_id
_entity_poly.type
_entity_poly.pdbx_seq_one_letter_code
_entity_poly.pdbx_strand_id
1 'polypeptide(L)'
;MSSDTVAEHYNSVQQQPIVGRVESRIFHMRNLNNWMKSELINEVLALLREESKSSLLRPRVLDLACGKGGDLRKWKMANIESVVMADVAEVSSTSGKGTVQ
;
A
#
# COMPACT_ATOMS: atom_id res chain seq x y z
N MET A 1 0.24 23.73 -11.44
CA MET A 1 1.26 23.40 -10.42
C MET A 1 2.16 22.33 -11.01
N SER A 2 3.49 22.47 -10.94
CA SER A 2 4.43 21.48 -11.48
C SER A 2 4.44 20.22 -10.64
N SER A 3 4.71 19.06 -11.26
CA SER A 3 4.95 17.79 -10.56
C SER A 3 6.03 17.94 -9.47
N ASP A 4 7.04 18.77 -9.72
CA ASP A 4 8.17 18.98 -8.81
C ASP A 4 7.73 19.68 -7.51
N THR A 5 6.84 20.67 -7.63
CA THR A 5 6.32 21.42 -6.46
C THR A 5 5.51 20.52 -5.52
N VAL A 6 4.78 19.55 -6.08
CA VAL A 6 4.00 18.58 -5.27
C VAL A 6 4.94 17.60 -4.57
N ALA A 7 5.95 17.07 -5.28
CA ALA A 7 6.92 16.14 -4.72
C ALA A 7 7.71 16.76 -3.55
N GLU A 8 8.18 18.01 -3.70
CA GLU A 8 8.88 18.74 -2.64
C GLU A 8 8.03 18.94 -1.38
N HIS A 9 6.74 19.26 -1.53
CA HIS A 9 5.82 19.40 -0.40
C HIS A 9 5.74 18.10 0.43
N TYR A 10 5.57 16.94 -0.23
CA TYR A 10 5.54 15.64 0.46
C TYR A 10 6.86 15.28 1.13
N ASN A 11 7.99 15.63 0.50
CA ASN A 11 9.32 15.37 1.05
C ASN A 11 9.62 16.20 2.31
N SER A 12 9.03 17.39 2.44
CA SER A 12 9.25 18.31 3.58
C SER A 12 8.58 17.89 4.89
N VAL A 13 7.62 16.95 4.85
CA VAL A 13 6.88 16.51 6.03
C VAL A 13 7.80 15.64 6.91
N GLN A 14 8.23 16.15 8.07
CA GLN A 14 9.02 15.38 9.03
C GLN A 14 8.25 14.14 9.52
N GLN A 15 8.71 12.96 9.10
CA GLN A 15 8.06 11.68 9.39
C GLN A 15 8.60 11.11 10.70
N GLN A 16 7.74 11.00 11.73
CA GLN A 16 8.14 10.37 12.99
C GLN A 16 8.38 8.85 12.84
N PRO A 17 9.36 8.29 13.60
CA PRO A 17 9.65 6.86 13.61
C PRO A 17 8.44 6.04 14.08
N ILE A 18 8.42 4.76 13.69
CA ILE A 18 7.30 3.82 13.90
C ILE A 18 6.83 3.77 15.37
N VAL A 19 7.76 3.91 16.32
CA VAL A 19 7.49 3.92 17.77
C VAL A 19 6.60 5.10 18.18
N GLY A 20 6.78 6.29 17.59
CA GLY A 20 5.94 7.47 17.84
C GLY A 20 4.56 7.41 17.18
N ARG A 21 4.26 6.37 16.38
CA ARG A 21 2.95 6.24 15.73
C ARG A 21 1.84 5.81 16.70
N VAL A 22 2.18 5.03 17.72
CA VAL A 22 1.21 4.58 18.74
C VAL A 22 0.74 5.77 19.59
N GLU A 23 1.61 6.75 19.81
CA GLU A 23 1.33 7.97 20.56
C GLU A 23 0.66 9.08 19.73
N SER A 24 0.44 8.83 18.44
CA SER A 24 -0.14 9.85 17.56
C SER A 24 -1.64 10.07 17.82
N ARG A 25 -2.08 11.33 17.73
CA ARG A 25 -3.49 11.72 17.91
C ARG A 25 -4.47 10.97 16.99
N ILE A 26 -3.99 10.47 15.84
CA ILE A 26 -4.79 9.76 14.84
C ILE A 26 -4.53 8.24 14.80
N PHE A 27 -3.95 7.66 15.86
CA PHE A 27 -3.62 6.23 15.93
C PHE A 27 -4.82 5.33 15.58
N HIS A 28 -5.97 5.52 16.26
CA HIS A 28 -7.15 4.69 16.01
C HIS A 28 -7.71 4.87 14.59
N MET A 29 -7.71 6.10 14.06
CA MET A 29 -8.13 6.36 12.68
C MET A 29 -7.21 5.66 11.67
N ARG A 30 -5.90 5.65 11.88
CA ARG A 30 -4.95 4.91 11.03
C ARG A 30 -5.24 3.40 11.08
N ASN A 31 -5.59 2.86 12.24
CA ASN A 31 -5.96 1.46 12.38
C ASN A 31 -7.27 1.16 11.63
N LEU A 32 -8.29 2.00 11.77
CA LEU A 32 -9.54 1.89 11.04
C LEU A 32 -9.30 1.94 9.52
N ASN A 33 -8.51 2.90 9.04
CA ASN A 33 -8.17 3.00 7.63
C ASN A 33 -7.41 1.75 7.14
N ASN A 34 -6.50 1.20 7.95
CA ASN A 34 -5.80 -0.04 7.62
C ASN A 34 -6.73 -1.25 7.60
N TRP A 35 -7.72 -1.31 8.50
CA TRP A 35 -8.72 -2.36 8.50
C TRP A 35 -9.61 -2.27 7.26
N MET A 36 -10.18 -1.10 6.96
CA MET A 36 -11.01 -0.91 5.75
C MET A 36 -10.28 -1.29 4.46
N LYS A 37 -9.00 -0.90 4.34
CA LYS A 37 -8.19 -1.34 3.19
C LYS A 37 -8.04 -2.85 3.11
N SER A 38 -7.91 -3.54 4.24
CA SER A 38 -7.79 -5.01 4.27
C SER A 38 -9.10 -5.67 3.84
N GLU A 39 -10.24 -5.19 4.34
CA GLU A 39 -11.56 -5.69 3.94
C GLU A 39 -11.81 -5.49 2.44
N LEU A 40 -11.52 -4.29 1.93
CA LEU A 40 -11.69 -4.00 0.50
C LEU A 40 -10.83 -4.89 -0.39
N ILE A 41 -9.57 -5.12 -0.01
CA ILE A 41 -8.69 -6.05 -0.74
C ILE A 41 -9.29 -7.46 -0.75
N ASN A 42 -9.78 -7.95 0.38
CA ASN A 42 -10.38 -9.28 0.48
C ASN A 42 -11.64 -9.41 -0.37
N GLU A 43 -12.50 -8.40 -0.36
CA GLU A 43 -13.73 -8.36 -1.16
C GLU A 43 -13.42 -8.43 -2.66
N VAL A 44 -12.51 -7.58 -3.16
CA VAL A 44 -12.13 -7.59 -4.58
C VAL A 44 -11.49 -8.93 -4.98
N LEU A 45 -10.66 -9.54 -4.12
CA LEU A 45 -10.08 -10.84 -4.40
C LEU A 45 -11.10 -11.96 -4.45
N ALA A 46 -12.15 -11.90 -3.62
CA ALA A 46 -13.25 -12.84 -3.67
C ALA A 46 -13.99 -12.75 -5.02
N LEU A 47 -14.30 -11.52 -5.45
CA LEU A 47 -14.94 -11.27 -6.75
C LEU A 47 -14.10 -11.79 -7.92
N LEU A 48 -12.78 -11.52 -7.93
CA LEU A 48 -11.89 -12.00 -8.99
C LEU A 48 -11.78 -13.54 -9.03
N ARG A 49 -11.77 -14.20 -7.87
CA ARG A 49 -11.73 -15.68 -7.78
C ARG A 49 -13.04 -16.30 -8.26
N GLU A 50 -14.16 -15.67 -7.95
CA GLU A 50 -15.48 -16.08 -8.44
C GLU A 50 -15.57 -15.94 -9.96
N GLU A 51 -15.19 -14.78 -10.51
CA GLU A 51 -15.21 -14.51 -11.95
C GLU A 51 -14.29 -15.47 -12.73
N SER A 52 -13.09 -15.71 -12.22
CA SER A 52 -12.14 -16.66 -12.82
C SER A 52 -12.49 -18.14 -12.60
N LYS A 53 -13.51 -18.43 -11.77
CA LYS A 53 -13.87 -19.78 -11.30
C LYS A 53 -12.67 -20.57 -10.76
N SER A 54 -11.71 -19.86 -10.17
CA SER A 54 -10.46 -20.43 -9.67
C SER A 54 -10.12 -19.86 -8.31
N SER A 55 -10.25 -20.70 -7.28
CA SER A 55 -9.81 -20.36 -5.92
C SER A 55 -8.28 -20.21 -5.81
N LEU A 56 -7.53 -20.70 -6.81
CA LEU A 56 -6.08 -20.63 -6.89
C LEU A 56 -5.58 -19.38 -7.63
N LEU A 57 -6.47 -18.48 -8.06
CA LEU A 57 -6.08 -17.23 -8.70
C LEU A 57 -5.14 -16.44 -7.79
N ARG A 58 -3.96 -16.10 -8.35
CA ARG A 58 -2.97 -15.19 -7.75
C ARG A 58 -2.82 -13.99 -8.68
N PRO A 59 -3.50 -12.86 -8.42
CA PRO A 59 -3.46 -11.72 -9.33
C PRO A 59 -2.12 -10.99 -9.30
N ARG A 60 -1.82 -10.26 -10.37
CA ARG A 60 -0.75 -9.26 -10.40
C ARG A 60 -1.37 -7.89 -10.15
N VAL A 61 -0.80 -7.14 -9.21
CA VAL A 61 -1.38 -5.89 -8.69
C VAL A 61 -0.50 -4.70 -9.07
N LEU A 62 -1.12 -3.57 -9.41
CA LEU A 62 -0.47 -2.26 -9.49
C LEU A 62 -0.97 -1.41 -8.32
N ASP A 63 -0.07 -1.03 -7.43
CA ASP A 63 -0.33 -0.19 -6.26
C ASP A 63 0.13 1.25 -6.57
N LEU A 64 -0.85 2.12 -6.81
CA LEU A 64 -0.63 3.53 -7.14
C LEU A 64 -0.68 4.39 -5.88
N ALA A 65 0.20 5.40 -5.82
CA ALA A 65 0.40 6.21 -4.62
C ALA A 65 0.71 5.35 -3.39
N CYS A 66 1.55 4.32 -3.59
CA CYS A 66 1.86 3.31 -2.58
C CYS A 66 2.62 3.88 -1.37
N GLY A 67 3.12 5.11 -1.47
CA GLY A 67 4.00 5.74 -0.50
C GLY A 67 5.15 4.81 -0.13
N LYS A 68 5.37 4.63 1.17
CA LYS A 68 6.43 3.75 1.72
C LYS A 68 6.05 2.25 1.76
N GLY A 69 5.01 1.82 1.04
CA GLY A 69 4.59 0.42 1.01
C GLY A 69 3.84 -0.05 2.25
N GLY A 70 2.99 0.82 2.84
CA GLY A 70 2.20 0.49 4.03
C GLY A 70 1.21 -0.70 3.85
N ASP A 71 0.94 -1.07 2.60
CA ASP A 71 0.03 -2.15 2.23
C ASP A 71 0.76 -3.44 1.79
N LEU A 72 2.11 -3.45 1.75
CA LEU A 72 2.91 -4.65 1.40
C LEU A 72 2.53 -5.89 2.21
N ARG A 73 2.28 -5.74 3.51
CA ARG A 73 1.85 -6.86 4.36
C ARG A 73 0.46 -7.38 3.95
N LYS A 74 -0.45 -6.49 3.53
CA LYS A 74 -1.79 -6.88 3.07
C LYS A 74 -1.69 -7.65 1.76
N TRP A 75 -0.88 -7.16 0.82
CA TRP A 75 -0.59 -7.84 -0.45
C TRP A 75 0.02 -9.23 -0.25
N LYS A 76 0.96 -9.36 0.70
CA LYS A 76 1.51 -10.68 1.07
C LYS A 76 0.43 -11.62 1.64
N MET A 77 -0.42 -11.14 2.54
CA MET A 77 -1.50 -11.94 3.13
C MET A 77 -2.57 -12.33 2.12
N ALA A 78 -2.80 -11.49 1.11
CA ALA A 78 -3.72 -11.73 0.01
C ALA A 78 -3.28 -12.86 -0.95
N ASN A 79 -2.04 -13.36 -0.83
CA ASN A 79 -1.47 -14.38 -1.70
C ASN A 79 -1.49 -14.01 -3.20
N ILE A 80 -1.12 -12.77 -3.52
CA ILE A 80 -0.98 -12.31 -4.90
C ILE A 80 0.28 -12.92 -5.56
N GLU A 81 0.40 -12.81 -6.87
CA GLU A 81 1.61 -13.25 -7.60
C GLU A 81 2.71 -12.20 -7.52
N SER A 82 2.38 -10.93 -7.79
CA SER A 82 3.36 -9.83 -7.76
C SER A 82 2.64 -8.49 -7.58
N VAL A 83 3.31 -7.51 -6.96
CA VAL A 83 2.85 -6.12 -6.91
C VAL A 83 3.89 -5.19 -7.51
N VAL A 84 3.44 -4.28 -8.38
CA VAL A 84 4.23 -3.14 -8.83
C VAL A 84 3.80 -1.93 -8.01
N MET A 85 4.76 -1.27 -7.38
CA MET A 85 4.53 -0.09 -6.54
C MET A 85 4.95 1.17 -7.30
N ALA A 86 4.05 2.14 -7.41
CA ALA A 86 4.31 3.41 -8.08
C ALA A 86 3.87 4.59 -7.20
N ASP A 87 4.79 5.53 -6.97
CA ASP A 87 4.55 6.76 -6.23
C ASP A 87 5.34 7.91 -6.88
N VAL A 88 4.84 9.14 -6.73
CA VAL A 88 5.47 10.35 -7.29
C VAL A 88 6.61 10.88 -6.40
N ALA A 89 6.62 10.55 -5.11
CA ALA A 89 7.62 11.06 -4.16
C ALA A 89 8.89 10.20 -4.15
N GLU A 90 10.00 10.76 -4.63
CA GLU A 90 11.30 10.08 -4.78
C GLU A 90 11.86 9.51 -3.45
N VAL A 91 11.62 10.19 -2.32
CA VAL A 91 12.12 9.78 -0.98
C VAL A 91 11.37 8.55 -0.41
N SER A 92 10.33 8.07 -1.09
CA SER A 92 9.64 6.82 -0.75
C SER A 92 10.26 5.56 -1.38
N SER A 93 11.27 5.72 -2.26
CA SER A 93 11.66 4.71 -3.26
C SER A 93 12.84 3.77 -2.93
N THR A 94 13.48 3.85 -1.76
CA THR A 94 14.64 2.97 -1.44
C THR A 94 14.29 1.47 -1.26
N SER A 95 13.11 1.00 -1.66
CA SER A 95 12.78 -0.45 -1.69
C SER A 95 11.90 -0.88 -2.87
N GLY A 96 11.77 -0.06 -3.91
CA GLY A 96 10.80 -0.21 -5.01
C GLY A 96 11.05 -1.31 -6.05
N LYS A 97 11.80 -2.37 -5.73
CA LYS A 97 11.82 -3.63 -6.50
C LYS A 97 11.44 -4.80 -5.61
N GLY A 98 10.25 -4.72 -5.03
CA GLY A 98 9.65 -5.80 -4.26
C GLY A 98 8.97 -6.81 -5.18
N THR A 99 9.73 -7.65 -5.87
CA THR A 99 9.18 -8.96 -6.27
C THR A 99 8.96 -9.72 -4.96
N VAL A 100 7.73 -9.76 -4.47
CA VAL A 100 7.36 -10.68 -3.40
C VAL A 100 7.48 -12.08 -4.01
N GLN A 101 8.53 -12.82 -3.64
CA GLN A 101 8.60 -14.26 -3.89
C GLN A 101 7.46 -14.97 -3.15
#